data_AF-A0A2X1BRL2-F1
#
_entry.id   AF-A0A2X1BRL2-F1
#
_cell.length_a   1.000
_cell.length_b   1.000
_cell.length_c   1.000
_cell.angle_alpha   90.00
_cell.angle_beta   90.00
_cell.angle_gamma   90.00
#
_symmetry.space_group_name_H-M   'P 1'
#
loop_
_entity.id
_entity.type
_entity.pdbx_description
1 polymer ?
#
loop_
_entity_poly.entity_id
_entity_poly.type
_entity_poly.pdbx_seq_one_letter_code
_entity_poly.pdbx_strand_id
1 'polypeptide(L)'
;MDQKARKILMQTYWQSGGWRSGGYTYTEEDFQYAKSKGLMFDRLTISHDECVQRLRQLHEKFLTKELVVKAFLHSLSTRKVHLRSALSSWALTHDLPMHTYDEQPVALVSYSGCGYCNERKIMSNATYANEDLNVLNFERIKWGGVRLNWLIYCLLDLECLVKEQEALNVSEDDVAILKQMVAAIESCNDTDAARQLEKRWKDVFKSNQHERDVVMEIWGYAGLLVSKDDYRKERGRGTDFMSMATWRGQDGYSQEKMKFYFGSYL
;
A
#
# COMPACT_ATOMS: atom_id res chain seq x y z
N MET A 1 -3.95 -11.37 14.72
CA MET A 1 -4.78 -10.16 14.92
C MET A 1 -5.99 -10.52 15.78
N ASP A 2 -6.27 -9.72 16.82
CA ASP A 2 -7.41 -9.92 17.72
C ASP A 2 -8.75 -9.79 16.97
N GLN A 3 -9.61 -10.80 17.11
CA GLN A 3 -10.85 -10.89 16.33
C GLN A 3 -11.90 -9.84 16.76
N LYS A 4 -11.99 -9.55 18.06
CA LYS A 4 -12.97 -8.58 18.58
C LYS A 4 -12.55 -7.17 18.16
N ALA A 5 -11.29 -6.80 18.35
CA ALA A 5 -10.79 -5.50 17.95
C ALA A 5 -10.91 -5.28 16.43
N ARG A 6 -10.63 -6.31 15.62
CA ARG A 6 -10.83 -6.25 14.16
C ARG A 6 -12.31 -6.03 13.82
N LYS A 7 -13.21 -6.73 14.50
CA LYS A 7 -14.66 -6.57 14.27
C LYS A 7 -15.12 -5.15 14.59
N ILE A 8 -14.66 -4.57 15.70
CA ILE A 8 -14.94 -3.18 16.09
C ILE A 8 -14.54 -2.24 14.96
N LEU A 9 -13.26 -2.26 14.56
CA LEU A 9 -12.75 -1.42 13.48
C LEU A 9 -13.56 -1.57 12.18
N MET A 10 -13.85 -2.81 11.77
CA MET A 10 -14.60 -3.08 10.55
C MET A 10 -16.02 -2.53 10.61
N GLN A 11 -16.70 -2.66 11.74
CA GLN A 11 -18.08 -2.22 11.92
C GLN A 11 -18.21 -0.70 12.08
N THR A 12 -17.15 -0.02 12.52
CA THR A 12 -17.07 1.45 12.55
C THR A 12 -17.24 2.05 11.16
N TYR A 13 -16.58 1.48 10.14
CA TYR A 13 -16.53 2.06 8.80
C TYR A 13 -17.41 1.34 7.77
N TRP A 14 -17.77 0.08 8.00
CA TRP A 14 -18.43 -0.77 7.00
C TRP A 14 -19.72 -1.43 7.51
N GLN A 15 -20.70 -1.51 6.63
CA GLN A 15 -21.95 -2.24 6.83
C GLN A 15 -22.24 -3.16 5.64
N SER A 16 -23.34 -3.93 5.67
CA SER A 16 -23.71 -4.81 4.57
C SER A 16 -23.92 -4.02 3.28
N GLY A 17 -22.93 -4.07 2.39
CA GLY A 17 -22.98 -3.46 1.05
C GLY A 17 -22.13 -2.20 0.84
N GLY A 18 -21.46 -1.65 1.87
CA GLY A 18 -20.69 -0.43 1.65
C GLY A 18 -20.16 0.27 2.90
N TRP A 19 -19.63 1.47 2.67
CA TRP A 19 -19.33 2.43 3.73
C TRP A 19 -20.57 2.70 4.59
N ARG A 20 -20.36 2.87 5.89
CA ARG A 20 -21.44 3.22 6.82
C ARG A 20 -21.98 4.61 6.50
N SER A 21 -23.30 4.70 6.36
CA SER A 21 -24.05 5.96 6.26
C SER A 21 -24.33 6.53 7.66
N GLY A 22 -24.25 7.85 7.82
CA GLY A 22 -24.63 8.51 9.09
C GLY A 22 -23.50 8.64 10.12
N GLY A 23 -22.24 8.48 9.70
CA GLY A 23 -21.07 8.70 10.53
C GLY A 23 -20.47 7.43 11.13
N TYR A 24 -19.27 7.59 11.68
CA TYR A 24 -18.48 6.51 12.29
C TYR A 24 -18.86 6.39 13.76
N THR A 25 -19.36 5.22 14.17
CA THR A 25 -19.85 5.02 15.53
C THR A 25 -19.14 3.84 16.19
N TYR A 26 -18.63 4.06 17.39
CA TYR A 26 -18.13 3.07 18.34
C TYR A 26 -18.39 3.60 19.75
N THR A 27 -18.46 2.72 20.75
CA THR A 27 -18.47 3.16 22.16
C THR A 27 -17.05 3.41 22.65
N GLU A 28 -16.91 4.15 23.75
CA GLU A 28 -15.60 4.41 24.35
C GLU A 28 -14.92 3.10 24.78
N GLU A 29 -15.66 2.14 25.32
CA GLU A 29 -15.13 0.84 25.72
C GLU A 29 -14.60 0.05 24.52
N ASP A 30 -15.33 0.05 23.40
CA ASP A 30 -14.91 -0.61 22.17
C ASP A 30 -13.67 0.07 21.57
N PHE A 31 -13.62 1.42 21.59
CA PHE A 31 -12.44 2.17 21.16
C PHE A 31 -11.21 1.83 21.98
N GLN A 32 -11.30 1.93 23.31
CA GLN A 32 -10.19 1.61 24.21
C GLN A 32 -9.76 0.15 24.08
N TYR A 33 -10.71 -0.78 23.92
CA TYR A 33 -10.39 -2.16 23.65
C TYR A 33 -9.61 -2.34 22.34
N ALA A 34 -10.12 -1.81 21.22
CA ALA A 34 -9.48 -1.95 19.91
C ALA A 34 -8.11 -1.24 19.86
N LYS A 35 -7.98 -0.11 20.55
CA LYS A 35 -6.72 0.61 20.74
C LYS A 35 -5.70 -0.20 21.54
N SER A 36 -6.12 -0.85 22.63
CA SER A 36 -5.25 -1.74 23.42
C SER A 36 -4.70 -2.93 22.62
N LYS A 37 -5.38 -3.30 21.52
CA LYS A 37 -4.95 -4.36 20.59
C LYS A 37 -4.19 -3.83 19.37
N GLY A 38 -3.90 -2.53 19.32
CA GLY A 38 -3.16 -1.89 18.24
C GLY A 38 -3.93 -1.79 16.91
N LEU A 39 -5.26 -1.88 16.94
CA LEU A 39 -6.08 -1.77 15.73
C LEU A 39 -6.79 -0.44 15.58
N MET A 40 -6.94 0.31 16.68
CA MET A 40 -7.37 1.70 16.65
C MET A 40 -6.33 2.61 17.29
N PHE A 41 -6.40 3.89 16.96
CA PHE A 41 -5.45 4.93 17.30
C PHE A 41 -6.20 6.20 17.68
N ASP A 42 -5.58 6.98 18.57
CA ASP A 42 -6.00 8.35 18.76
C ASP A 42 -5.84 9.13 17.45
N ARG A 43 -6.64 10.17 17.30
CA ARG A 43 -6.49 11.07 16.15
C ARG A 43 -5.12 11.72 16.19
N LEU A 44 -4.48 11.77 15.04
CA LEU A 44 -3.11 12.23 14.91
C LEU A 44 -3.10 13.69 14.45
N THR A 45 -2.38 14.53 15.17
CA THR A 45 -1.97 15.86 14.68
C THR A 45 -0.44 15.84 14.56
N ILE A 46 0.07 16.09 13.37
CA ILE A 46 1.49 15.97 13.05
C ILE A 46 1.83 16.88 11.86
N SER A 47 3.02 17.47 11.86
CA SER A 47 3.53 18.17 10.68
C SER A 47 4.09 17.22 9.63
N HIS A 48 4.23 17.70 8.40
CA HIS A 48 4.97 17.00 7.35
C HIS A 48 6.36 16.56 7.82
N ASP A 49 7.11 17.47 8.42
CA ASP A 49 8.52 17.29 8.77
C ASP A 49 8.67 16.24 9.87
N GLU A 50 7.77 16.24 10.85
CA GLU A 50 7.69 15.19 11.87
C GLU A 50 7.35 13.81 11.27
N CYS A 51 6.48 13.75 10.25
CA CYS A 51 6.22 12.50 9.52
C CYS A 51 7.50 11.99 8.83
N VAL A 52 8.20 12.85 8.11
CA VAL A 52 9.47 12.51 7.43
C VAL A 52 10.51 12.04 8.44
N GLN A 53 10.65 12.75 9.57
CA GLN A 53 11.57 12.38 10.64
C GLN A 53 11.25 11.00 11.24
N ARG A 54 9.98 10.70 11.51
CA ARG A 54 9.56 9.38 12.03
C ARG A 54 9.81 8.27 11.01
N LEU A 55 9.47 8.49 9.74
CA LEU A 55 9.76 7.55 8.66
C LEU A 55 11.25 7.25 8.58
N ARG A 56 12.09 8.29 8.63
CA ARG A 56 13.55 8.13 8.63
C ARG A 56 14.03 7.25 9.78
N GLN A 57 13.52 7.50 11.00
CA GLN A 57 13.85 6.68 12.17
C GLN A 57 13.40 5.22 12.02
N LEU A 58 12.23 4.97 11.40
CA LEU A 58 11.76 3.61 11.15
C LEU A 58 12.67 2.87 10.16
N HIS A 59 13.08 3.53 9.07
CA HIS A 59 14.01 2.98 8.07
C HIS A 59 15.38 2.69 8.67
N GLU A 60 15.90 3.57 9.51
CA GLU A 60 17.23 3.39 10.11
C GLU A 60 17.28 2.30 11.19
N LYS A 61 16.18 2.09 11.93
CA LYS A 61 16.20 1.25 13.14
C LYS A 61 15.54 -0.12 12.96
N PHE A 62 14.50 -0.22 12.13
CA PHE A 62 13.61 -1.38 12.15
C PHE A 62 13.35 -1.99 10.78
N LEU A 63 13.25 -1.16 9.73
CA LEU A 63 12.80 -1.62 8.43
C LEU A 63 13.96 -2.03 7.54
N THR A 64 13.81 -3.20 6.92
CA THR A 64 14.69 -3.63 5.82
C THR A 64 13.83 -3.97 4.60
N LYS A 65 14.46 -3.96 3.42
CA LYS A 65 13.84 -4.45 2.19
C LYS A 65 13.37 -5.90 2.36
N GLU A 66 14.18 -6.74 3.01
CA GLU A 66 13.87 -8.14 3.25
C GLU A 66 12.62 -8.30 4.12
N LEU A 67 12.43 -7.43 5.12
CA LEU A 67 11.24 -7.46 5.97
C LEU A 67 9.96 -7.18 5.17
N VAL A 68 9.94 -6.12 4.36
CA VAL A 68 8.74 -5.75 3.58
C VAL A 68 8.45 -6.74 2.46
N VAL A 69 9.49 -7.33 1.87
CA VAL A 69 9.36 -8.42 0.88
C VAL A 69 8.76 -9.66 1.53
N LYS A 70 9.27 -10.07 2.71
CA LYS A 70 8.72 -11.20 3.46
C LYS A 70 7.25 -10.97 3.82
N ALA A 71 6.90 -9.76 4.26
CA ALA A 71 5.52 -9.40 4.59
C ALA A 71 4.60 -9.52 3.37
N PHE A 72 5.03 -8.99 2.22
CA PHE A 72 4.28 -9.09 0.97
C PHE A 72 4.10 -10.56 0.55
N LEU A 73 5.17 -11.35 0.49
CA LEU A 73 5.12 -12.75 0.10
C LEU A 73 4.25 -13.57 1.04
N HIS A 74 4.47 -13.46 2.36
CA HIS A 74 3.67 -14.18 3.35
C HIS A 74 2.16 -13.91 3.22
N SER A 75 1.78 -12.72 2.74
CA SER A 75 0.38 -12.35 2.55
C SER A 75 -0.31 -13.06 1.36
N LEU A 76 0.46 -13.64 0.45
CA LEU A 76 -0.05 -14.22 -0.80
C LEU A 76 -0.84 -15.50 -0.53
N SER A 77 -0.22 -16.50 0.12
CA SER A 77 -0.91 -17.74 0.49
C SER A 77 -1.83 -17.58 1.70
N THR A 78 -1.43 -16.76 2.69
CA THR A 78 -2.20 -16.62 3.95
C THR A 78 -3.40 -15.68 3.84
N ARG A 79 -3.46 -14.87 2.78
CA ARG A 79 -4.45 -13.79 2.61
C ARG A 79 -4.44 -12.79 3.78
N LYS A 80 -3.32 -12.62 4.48
CA LYS A 80 -3.13 -11.54 5.46
C LYS A 80 -2.93 -10.20 4.73
N VAL A 81 -4.02 -9.69 4.14
CA VAL A 81 -3.98 -8.55 3.20
C VAL A 81 -3.32 -7.30 3.78
N HIS A 82 -3.44 -7.07 5.09
CA HIS A 82 -2.82 -5.95 5.81
C HIS A 82 -1.29 -5.89 5.70
N LEU A 83 -0.62 -7.00 5.37
CA LEU A 83 0.84 -7.05 5.22
C LEU A 83 1.34 -6.60 3.84
N ARG A 84 0.44 -6.40 2.87
CA ARG A 84 0.81 -6.18 1.46
C ARG A 84 1.41 -4.80 1.20
N SER A 85 0.75 -3.76 1.69
CA SER A 85 1.07 -2.37 1.33
C SER A 85 2.40 -1.87 1.87
N ALA A 86 2.95 -2.53 2.88
CA ALA A 86 4.24 -2.14 3.42
C ALA A 86 5.35 -2.17 2.36
N LEU A 87 5.23 -3.00 1.32
CA LEU A 87 6.14 -2.99 0.18
C LEU A 87 6.13 -1.65 -0.57
N SER A 88 4.95 -1.11 -0.92
CA SER A 88 4.87 0.19 -1.59
C SER A 88 5.20 1.34 -0.64
N SER A 89 4.77 1.27 0.61
CA SER A 89 5.09 2.28 1.63
C SER A 89 6.61 2.41 1.81
N TRP A 90 7.33 1.28 1.86
CA TRP A 90 8.78 1.27 1.90
C TRP A 90 9.38 1.75 0.58
N ALA A 91 8.93 1.25 -0.57
CA ALA A 91 9.43 1.64 -1.89
C ALA A 91 9.39 3.16 -2.12
N LEU A 92 8.30 3.80 -1.72
CA LEU A 92 8.14 5.25 -1.85
C LEU A 92 9.06 6.03 -0.91
N THR A 93 9.29 5.53 0.31
CA THR A 93 9.87 6.33 1.40
C THR A 93 11.32 5.98 1.79
N HIS A 94 11.86 4.82 1.38
CA HIS A 94 13.16 4.35 1.89
C HIS A 94 14.36 5.26 1.58
N ASP A 95 14.31 5.92 0.42
CA ASP A 95 15.34 6.86 -0.04
C ASP A 95 14.84 8.32 0.04
N LEU A 96 13.75 8.58 0.76
CA LEU A 96 13.28 9.94 0.99
C LEU A 96 14.32 10.65 1.89
N PRO A 97 14.93 11.77 1.44
CA PRO A 97 15.89 12.48 2.27
C PRO A 97 15.18 13.10 3.48
N MET A 98 15.95 13.44 4.52
CA MET A 98 15.45 14.41 5.50
C MET A 98 15.28 15.74 4.80
N HIS A 99 14.09 16.33 4.90
CA HIS A 99 13.74 17.60 4.27
C HIS A 99 12.58 18.26 5.00
N THR A 100 12.37 19.55 4.76
CA THR A 100 11.18 20.30 5.21
C THR A 100 10.16 20.47 4.09
N TYR A 101 8.89 20.76 4.43
CA TYR A 101 7.82 20.89 3.43
C TYR A 101 8.11 21.94 2.36
N ASP A 102 8.66 23.09 2.75
CA ASP A 102 8.87 24.26 1.89
C ASP A 102 10.29 24.35 1.29
N GLU A 103 11.14 23.35 1.51
CA GLU A 103 12.55 23.37 1.09
C GLU A 103 12.71 23.45 -0.44
N GLN A 104 11.86 22.72 -1.15
CA GLN A 104 11.83 22.69 -2.61
C GLN A 104 10.37 22.84 -3.07
N PRO A 105 9.82 24.05 -3.11
CA PRO A 105 8.43 24.26 -3.52
C PRO A 105 8.30 23.96 -5.02
N VAL A 106 7.24 23.25 -5.39
CA VAL A 106 6.95 22.94 -6.79
C VAL A 106 5.99 23.97 -7.39
N ALA A 107 6.36 24.50 -8.55
CA ALA A 107 5.49 25.40 -9.32
C ALA A 107 4.26 24.68 -9.91
N LEU A 108 4.39 23.38 -10.21
CA LEU A 108 3.32 22.52 -10.71
C LEU A 108 3.11 21.34 -9.77
N VAL A 109 2.04 21.43 -8.96
CA VAL A 109 1.67 20.40 -7.99
C VAL A 109 0.98 19.24 -8.71
N SER A 110 1.67 18.10 -8.81
CA SER A 110 1.07 16.85 -9.33
C SER A 110 0.53 15.97 -8.21
N TYR A 111 1.32 15.81 -7.14
CA TYR A 111 0.98 14.98 -5.97
C TYR A 111 1.09 15.73 -4.65
N SER A 112 2.08 16.61 -4.50
CA SER A 112 2.34 17.36 -3.26
C SER A 112 2.91 18.75 -3.55
N GLY A 113 2.70 19.70 -2.65
CA GLY A 113 3.40 20.99 -2.63
C GLY A 113 4.88 20.89 -2.23
N CYS A 114 5.26 19.81 -1.55
CA CYS A 114 6.65 19.48 -1.23
C CYS A 114 7.31 18.79 -2.44
N GLY A 115 8.43 19.34 -2.92
CA GLY A 115 9.15 18.84 -4.10
C GLY A 115 9.65 17.42 -3.97
N TYR A 116 10.31 17.07 -2.86
CA TYR A 116 10.82 15.72 -2.61
C TYR A 116 9.72 14.66 -2.58
N CYS A 117 8.57 14.99 -1.98
CA CYS A 117 7.41 14.11 -1.96
C CYS A 117 6.78 14.02 -3.36
N ASN A 118 6.64 15.14 -4.06
CA ASN A 118 6.08 15.20 -5.40
C ASN A 118 6.88 14.38 -6.42
N GLU A 119 8.22 14.46 -6.40
CA GLU A 119 9.12 13.67 -7.26
C GLU A 119 8.94 12.16 -7.05
N ARG A 120 8.60 11.75 -5.83
CA ARG A 120 8.33 10.35 -5.46
C ARG A 120 6.86 9.95 -5.60
N LYS A 121 6.01 10.80 -6.16
CA LYS A 121 4.56 10.59 -6.29
C LYS A 121 3.84 10.41 -4.95
N ILE A 122 4.41 10.95 -3.87
CA ILE A 122 3.84 10.92 -2.52
C ILE A 122 2.93 12.14 -2.36
N MET A 123 1.70 11.91 -1.92
CA MET A 123 0.77 12.96 -1.52
C MET A 123 1.06 13.38 -0.08
N SER A 124 1.37 14.66 0.11
CA SER A 124 1.64 15.21 1.43
C SER A 124 1.11 16.62 1.63
N ASN A 125 0.75 16.93 2.88
CA ASN A 125 0.29 18.24 3.33
C ASN A 125 1.31 18.81 4.31
N ALA A 126 1.43 20.14 4.38
CA ALA A 126 2.30 20.81 5.36
C ALA A 126 1.95 20.41 6.81
N THR A 127 0.66 20.25 7.10
CA THR A 127 0.16 19.86 8.41
C THR A 127 -1.02 18.91 8.25
N TYR A 128 -1.06 17.92 9.15
CA TYR A 128 -2.15 16.98 9.32
C TYR A 128 -2.81 17.29 10.67
N ALA A 129 -4.08 17.71 10.64
CA ALA A 129 -4.79 18.11 11.84
C ALA A 129 -5.93 17.12 12.14
N ASN A 130 -5.86 16.48 13.30
CA ASN A 130 -6.91 15.58 13.80
C ASN A 130 -7.25 14.44 12.80
N GLU A 131 -6.22 13.87 12.16
CA GLU A 131 -6.35 12.78 11.20
C GLU A 131 -6.86 11.49 11.86
N ASP A 132 -7.84 10.85 11.22
CA ASP A 132 -8.38 9.58 11.67
C ASP A 132 -7.59 8.41 11.08
N LEU A 133 -6.52 7.99 11.75
CA LEU A 133 -5.71 6.84 11.31
C LEU A 133 -6.51 5.53 11.25
N ASN A 134 -7.67 5.46 11.91
CA ASN A 134 -8.47 4.25 11.95
C ASN A 134 -9.11 3.95 10.58
N VAL A 135 -9.48 4.96 9.79
CA VAL A 135 -9.98 4.73 8.43
C VAL A 135 -8.88 4.15 7.53
N LEU A 136 -7.64 4.60 7.71
CA LEU A 136 -6.47 4.12 6.99
C LEU A 136 -6.17 2.66 7.37
N ASN A 137 -6.19 2.34 8.67
CA ASN A 137 -5.96 0.97 9.12
C ASN A 137 -7.11 0.02 8.73
N PHE A 138 -8.35 0.52 8.71
CA PHE A 138 -9.50 -0.21 8.21
C PHE A 138 -9.30 -0.61 6.74
N GLU A 139 -8.91 0.34 5.88
CA GLU A 139 -8.61 0.08 4.46
C GLU A 139 -7.45 -0.91 4.28
N ARG A 140 -6.38 -0.74 5.07
CA ARG A 140 -5.24 -1.66 5.15
C ARG A 140 -5.71 -3.09 5.45
N ILE A 141 -6.58 -3.27 6.45
CA ILE A 141 -7.07 -4.59 6.89
C ILE A 141 -8.12 -5.19 5.95
N LYS A 142 -8.91 -4.35 5.30
CA LYS A 142 -10.01 -4.80 4.44
C LYS A 142 -9.54 -5.17 3.03
N TRP A 143 -8.66 -4.37 2.45
CA TRP A 143 -8.28 -4.48 1.04
C TRP A 143 -6.77 -4.61 0.81
N GLY A 144 -5.96 -4.35 1.84
CA GLY A 144 -4.51 -4.34 1.74
C GLY A 144 -3.92 -2.94 1.58
N GLY A 145 -4.73 -1.88 1.69
CA GLY A 145 -4.33 -0.48 1.57
C GLY A 145 -4.98 0.19 0.36
N VAL A 146 -5.42 1.44 0.50
CA VAL A 146 -6.06 2.20 -0.60
C VAL A 146 -5.25 3.46 -0.90
N ARG A 147 -4.91 4.24 0.13
CA ARG A 147 -4.16 5.50 0.03
C ARG A 147 -2.65 5.28 0.02
N LEU A 148 -2.20 4.37 -0.83
CA LEU A 148 -0.83 3.79 -0.80
C LEU A 148 0.29 4.81 -0.95
N ASN A 149 0.04 5.97 -1.55
CA ASN A 149 1.01 7.03 -1.74
C ASN A 149 0.81 8.24 -0.82
N TRP A 150 -0.05 8.18 0.20
CA TRP A 150 -0.19 9.25 1.17
C TRP A 150 0.91 9.14 2.22
N LEU A 151 1.65 10.22 2.48
CA LEU A 151 2.76 10.21 3.46
C LEU A 151 2.31 9.69 4.84
N ILE A 152 1.14 10.14 5.31
CA ILE A 152 0.56 9.72 6.59
C ILE A 152 0.17 8.23 6.60
N TYR A 153 -0.27 7.69 5.45
CA TYR A 153 -0.56 6.27 5.30
C TYR A 153 0.73 5.45 5.32
N CYS A 154 1.77 5.87 4.58
CA CYS A 154 3.05 5.19 4.58
C CYS A 154 3.66 5.11 5.99
N LEU A 155 3.55 6.19 6.77
CA LEU A 155 3.97 6.21 8.18
C LEU A 155 3.19 5.16 9.00
N LEU A 156 1.85 5.21 8.98
CA LEU A 156 1.01 4.26 9.72
C LEU A 156 1.31 2.80 9.33
N ASP A 157 1.38 2.52 8.04
CA ASP A 157 1.51 1.18 7.50
C ASP A 157 2.85 0.53 7.92
N LEU A 158 3.94 1.30 7.87
CA LEU A 158 5.24 0.84 8.31
C LEU A 158 5.34 0.68 9.83
N GLU A 159 4.70 1.56 10.62
CA GLU A 159 4.62 1.38 12.08
C GLU A 159 3.82 0.14 12.47
N CYS A 160 2.76 -0.16 11.74
CA CYS A 160 2.00 -1.40 11.92
C CYS A 160 2.86 -2.62 11.57
N LEU A 161 3.61 -2.58 10.46
CA LEU A 161 4.48 -3.70 10.08
C LEU A 161 5.55 -3.98 11.15
N VAL A 162 6.19 -2.95 11.71
CA VAL A 162 7.20 -3.13 12.78
C VAL A 162 6.62 -3.89 13.98
N LYS A 163 5.34 -3.69 14.30
CA LYS A 163 4.64 -4.41 15.39
C LYS A 163 4.23 -5.84 15.00
N GLU A 164 4.05 -6.11 13.72
CA GLU A 164 3.52 -7.38 13.19
C GLU A 164 4.62 -8.33 12.68
N GLN A 165 5.89 -7.90 12.69
CA GLN A 165 7.01 -8.58 12.02
C GLN A 165 7.35 -9.98 12.56
N GLU A 166 7.03 -10.29 13.82
CA GLU A 166 7.45 -11.54 14.48
C GLU A 166 6.82 -12.80 13.88
N ALA A 167 5.71 -12.67 13.14
CA ALA A 167 4.92 -13.79 12.62
C ALA A 167 5.06 -14.00 11.10
N LEU A 168 6.13 -13.49 10.48
CA LEU A 168 6.33 -13.55 9.03
C LEU A 168 7.15 -14.78 8.61
N ASN A 169 6.59 -15.59 7.71
CA ASN A 169 7.28 -16.74 7.14
C ASN A 169 6.95 -16.88 5.65
N VAL A 170 7.96 -16.93 4.78
CA VAL A 170 7.74 -17.15 3.35
C VAL A 170 7.72 -18.66 3.09
N SER A 171 6.59 -19.17 2.61
CA SER A 171 6.43 -20.58 2.25
C SER A 171 6.78 -20.84 0.78
N GLU A 172 6.90 -22.11 0.41
CA GLU A 172 7.02 -22.51 -1.00
C GLU A 172 5.80 -22.10 -1.83
N ASP A 173 4.60 -22.13 -1.23
CA ASP A 173 3.36 -21.66 -1.86
C ASP A 173 3.42 -20.16 -2.18
N ASP A 174 3.97 -19.33 -1.29
CA ASP A 174 4.13 -17.89 -1.55
C ASP A 174 5.03 -17.64 -2.76
N VAL A 175 6.12 -18.41 -2.88
CA VAL A 175 7.05 -18.32 -4.01
C VAL A 175 6.41 -18.85 -5.29
N ALA A 176 5.64 -19.95 -5.22
CA ALA A 176 4.91 -20.48 -6.36
C ALA A 176 3.85 -19.50 -6.87
N ILE A 177 3.14 -18.81 -5.97
CA ILE A 177 2.20 -17.75 -6.32
C ILE A 177 2.93 -16.58 -7.01
N LEU A 178 4.07 -16.13 -6.46
CA LEU A 178 4.88 -15.07 -7.08
C LEU A 178 5.26 -15.43 -8.52
N LYS A 179 5.76 -16.66 -8.75
CA LYS A 179 6.14 -17.14 -10.09
C LYS A 179 4.95 -17.17 -11.05
N GLN A 180 3.78 -17.60 -10.59
CA GLN A 180 2.56 -17.58 -11.38
C GLN A 180 2.06 -16.15 -11.68
N MET A 181 2.20 -15.21 -10.74
CA MET A 181 1.87 -13.80 -10.98
C MET A 181 2.75 -13.22 -12.09
N VAL A 182 4.05 -13.54 -12.09
CA VAL A 182 5.01 -13.13 -13.14
C VAL A 182 4.65 -13.75 -14.48
N ALA A 183 4.42 -15.06 -14.54
CA ALA A 183 4.01 -15.73 -15.78
C ALA A 183 2.69 -15.16 -16.36
N ALA A 184 1.75 -14.74 -15.49
CA ALA A 184 0.52 -14.09 -15.91
C ALA A 184 0.76 -12.72 -16.56
N ILE A 185 1.80 -11.97 -16.14
CA ILE A 185 2.22 -10.73 -16.80
C ILE A 185 2.84 -11.04 -18.16
N GLU A 186 3.74 -12.01 -18.24
CA GLU A 186 4.43 -12.39 -19.48
C GLU A 186 3.47 -12.94 -20.55
N SER A 187 2.33 -13.49 -20.14
CA SER A 187 1.27 -13.97 -21.04
C SER A 187 0.24 -12.91 -21.45
N CYS A 188 0.42 -11.65 -21.03
CA CYS A 188 -0.43 -10.55 -21.48
C CYS A 188 -0.15 -10.22 -22.95
N ASN A 189 -1.21 -9.89 -23.70
CA ASN A 189 -1.03 -9.30 -25.02
C ASN A 189 -0.58 -7.86 -24.89
N ASP A 190 0.13 -7.32 -25.88
CA ASP A 190 0.62 -5.94 -25.89
C ASP A 190 -0.45 -4.88 -25.53
N THR A 191 -1.69 -5.14 -25.94
CA THR A 191 -2.83 -4.22 -25.78
C THR A 191 -3.69 -4.50 -24.54
N ASP A 192 -3.40 -5.56 -23.77
CA ASP A 192 -4.06 -5.86 -22.50
C ASP A 192 -3.85 -4.67 -21.55
N ALA A 193 -4.91 -4.19 -20.90
CA ALA A 193 -4.82 -3.14 -19.89
C ALA A 193 -4.76 -3.73 -18.48
N ALA A 194 -4.53 -2.89 -17.47
CA ALA A 194 -4.47 -3.28 -16.07
C ALA A 194 -5.64 -4.20 -15.64
N ARG A 195 -6.87 -3.89 -16.06
CA ARG A 195 -8.05 -4.70 -15.74
C ARG A 195 -8.01 -6.12 -16.32
N GLN A 196 -7.31 -6.35 -17.42
CA GLN A 196 -7.12 -7.69 -17.99
C GLN A 196 -6.09 -8.49 -17.18
N LEU A 197 -4.97 -7.86 -16.79
CA LEU A 197 -4.00 -8.49 -15.89
C LEU A 197 -4.63 -8.84 -14.54
N GLU A 198 -5.43 -7.95 -13.97
CA GLU A 198 -6.18 -8.22 -12.73
C GLU A 198 -7.01 -9.51 -12.83
N LYS A 199 -7.74 -9.70 -13.93
CA LYS A 199 -8.56 -10.90 -14.16
C LYS A 199 -7.70 -12.15 -14.29
N ARG A 200 -6.50 -12.06 -14.87
CA ARG A 200 -5.55 -13.19 -14.96
C ARG A 200 -5.04 -13.62 -13.59
N TRP A 201 -4.94 -12.69 -12.64
CA TRP A 201 -4.55 -13.00 -11.26
C TRP A 201 -5.68 -13.56 -10.39
N LYS A 202 -6.92 -13.60 -10.88
CA LYS A 202 -8.09 -14.09 -10.12
C LYS A 202 -7.87 -15.48 -9.52
N ASP A 203 -7.29 -16.38 -10.30
CA ASP A 203 -7.11 -17.80 -9.92
C ASP A 203 -5.67 -18.11 -9.47
N VAL A 204 -4.79 -17.11 -9.47
CA VAL A 204 -3.38 -17.26 -9.04
C VAL A 204 -3.26 -17.24 -7.51
N PHE A 205 -4.08 -16.44 -6.83
CA PHE A 205 -4.12 -16.39 -5.37
C PHE A 205 -5.50 -15.99 -4.85
N LYS A 206 -5.82 -16.46 -3.64
CA LYS A 206 -7.11 -16.21 -3.00
C LYS A 206 -7.33 -14.71 -2.78
N SER A 207 -8.23 -14.13 -3.58
CA SER A 207 -8.47 -12.69 -3.59
C SER A 207 -9.87 -12.34 -4.11
N ASN A 208 -10.38 -11.18 -3.70
CA ASN A 208 -11.44 -10.49 -4.45
C ASN A 208 -10.83 -9.47 -5.43
N GLN A 209 -11.68 -8.84 -6.26
CA GLN A 209 -11.23 -7.86 -7.25
C GLN A 209 -10.45 -6.69 -6.62
N HIS A 210 -10.98 -6.08 -5.56
CA HIS A 210 -10.31 -4.96 -4.89
C HIS A 210 -8.95 -5.35 -4.29
N GLU A 211 -8.84 -6.55 -3.72
CA GLU A 211 -7.59 -7.08 -3.19
C GLU A 211 -6.53 -7.28 -4.29
N ARG A 212 -6.94 -7.59 -5.53
CA ARG A 212 -6.03 -7.66 -6.69
C ARG A 212 -5.67 -6.29 -7.22
N ASP A 213 -6.64 -5.38 -7.29
CA ASP A 213 -6.41 -3.99 -7.70
C ASP A 213 -5.32 -3.36 -6.82
N VAL A 214 -5.43 -3.55 -5.50
CA VAL A 214 -4.44 -3.07 -4.53
C VAL A 214 -3.07 -3.73 -4.72
N VAL A 215 -2.99 -5.04 -4.97
CA VAL A 215 -1.69 -5.71 -5.23
C VAL A 215 -1.02 -5.12 -6.47
N MET A 216 -1.79 -4.84 -7.53
CA MET A 216 -1.27 -4.19 -8.73
C MET A 216 -0.78 -2.76 -8.45
N GLU A 217 -1.53 -1.98 -7.67
CA GLU A 217 -1.11 -0.64 -7.26
C GLU A 217 0.16 -0.66 -6.40
N ILE A 218 0.29 -1.64 -5.49
CA ILE A 218 1.50 -1.84 -4.69
C ILE A 218 2.69 -2.09 -5.61
N TRP A 219 2.54 -2.93 -6.63
CA TRP A 219 3.59 -3.19 -7.62
C TRP A 219 3.87 -1.96 -8.50
N GLY A 220 2.85 -1.17 -8.83
CA GLY A 220 3.02 0.09 -9.55
C GLY A 220 3.84 1.12 -8.76
N TYR A 221 3.49 1.37 -7.50
CA TYR A 221 4.26 2.24 -6.62
C TYR A 221 5.64 1.70 -6.24
N ALA A 222 5.82 0.37 -6.25
CA ALA A 222 7.14 -0.24 -6.09
C ALA A 222 8.00 -0.21 -7.37
N GLY A 223 7.46 0.30 -8.47
CA GLY A 223 8.18 0.38 -9.75
C GLY A 223 8.30 -0.95 -10.51
N LEU A 224 7.54 -1.98 -10.11
CA LEU A 224 7.50 -3.27 -10.80
C LEU A 224 6.63 -3.22 -12.04
N LEU A 225 5.47 -2.56 -11.96
CA LEU A 225 4.52 -2.42 -13.07
C LEU A 225 4.37 -0.94 -13.41
N VAL A 226 5.18 -0.45 -14.35
CA VAL A 226 5.19 0.97 -14.73
C VAL A 226 4.98 1.10 -16.22
N SER A 227 4.14 2.05 -16.64
CA SER A 227 4.01 2.38 -18.06
C SER A 227 5.35 2.82 -18.61
N LYS A 228 5.74 2.31 -19.79
CA LYS A 228 6.93 2.79 -20.52
C LYS A 228 6.64 4.04 -21.36
N ASP A 229 5.42 4.55 -21.29
CA ASP A 229 4.94 5.71 -22.04
C ASP A 229 4.15 6.63 -21.09
N ASP A 230 4.78 7.76 -20.75
CA ASP A 230 4.24 8.76 -19.83
C ASP A 230 3.07 9.55 -20.43
N TYR A 231 2.92 9.56 -21.76
CA TYR A 231 1.87 10.31 -22.46
C TYR A 231 0.67 9.44 -22.83
N ARG A 232 0.73 8.15 -22.50
CA ARG A 232 -0.33 7.20 -22.84
C ARG A 232 -1.61 7.56 -22.10
N LYS A 233 -2.70 7.72 -22.86
CA LYS A 233 -4.03 7.88 -22.26
C LYS A 233 -4.46 6.58 -21.58
N GLU A 234 -5.15 6.72 -20.45
CA GLU A 234 -5.81 5.63 -19.75
C GLU A 234 -6.78 4.87 -20.68
N ARG A 235 -6.94 3.56 -20.45
CA ARG A 235 -7.90 2.73 -21.21
C ARG A 235 -8.99 2.24 -20.26
N GLY A 236 -10.22 2.35 -20.73
CA GLY A 236 -11.41 1.95 -19.99
C GLY A 236 -12.17 3.17 -19.46
N ARG A 237 -13.49 3.03 -19.31
CA ARG A 237 -14.27 4.01 -18.56
C ARG A 237 -14.07 3.73 -17.08
N GLY A 238 -13.53 4.68 -16.32
CA GLY A 238 -13.50 4.63 -14.86
C GLY A 238 -12.68 3.47 -14.28
N THR A 239 -11.38 3.41 -14.57
CA THR A 239 -10.50 2.53 -13.78
C THR A 239 -10.11 3.23 -12.49
N ASP A 240 -10.30 2.60 -11.33
CA ASP A 240 -9.86 3.13 -10.02
C ASP A 240 -8.34 2.98 -9.79
N PHE A 241 -7.58 2.64 -10.84
CA PHE A 241 -6.12 2.55 -10.79
C PHE A 241 -5.51 3.94 -10.85
N MET A 242 -4.45 4.15 -10.07
CA MET A 242 -3.67 5.38 -9.98
C MET A 242 -2.27 5.16 -10.58
N SER A 243 -1.46 4.28 -9.98
CA SER A 243 -0.11 3.97 -10.50
C SER A 243 -0.14 3.13 -11.77
N MET A 244 -1.24 2.38 -11.97
CA MET A 244 -1.40 1.41 -13.05
C MET A 244 -2.33 1.87 -14.19
N ALA A 245 -2.86 3.09 -14.12
CA ALA A 245 -3.91 3.56 -15.04
C ALA A 245 -3.49 3.49 -16.53
N THR A 246 -2.21 3.73 -16.80
CA THR A 246 -1.64 3.77 -18.16
C THR A 246 -0.89 2.50 -18.54
N TRP A 247 -0.71 1.55 -17.61
CA TRP A 247 0.01 0.30 -17.86
C TRP A 247 -0.71 -0.58 -18.90
N ARG A 248 0.07 -1.23 -19.75
CA ARG A 248 -0.35 -2.18 -20.78
C ARG A 248 0.55 -3.41 -20.77
N GLY A 249 0.07 -4.52 -21.35
CA GLY A 249 0.84 -5.77 -21.45
C GLY A 249 2.23 -5.59 -22.09
N GLN A 250 2.37 -4.71 -23.08
CA GLN A 250 3.67 -4.38 -23.70
C GLN A 250 4.70 -3.76 -22.73
N ASP A 251 4.24 -3.16 -21.63
CA ASP A 251 5.13 -2.64 -20.61
C ASP A 251 5.75 -3.78 -19.79
N GLY A 252 5.03 -4.88 -19.61
CA GLY A 252 5.47 -6.03 -18.82
C GLY A 252 5.77 -5.63 -17.37
N TYR A 253 6.86 -6.15 -16.82
CA TYR A 253 7.37 -5.76 -15.51
C TYR A 253 8.86 -5.40 -15.57
N SER A 254 9.32 -4.62 -14.58
CA SER A 254 10.74 -4.29 -14.43
C SER A 254 11.53 -5.49 -13.90
N GLN A 255 12.36 -6.09 -14.75
CA GLN A 255 13.28 -7.18 -14.37
C GLN A 255 14.26 -6.75 -13.28
N GLU A 256 14.73 -5.50 -13.33
CA GLU A 256 15.63 -4.93 -12.33
C GLU A 256 14.94 -4.87 -10.95
N LYS A 257 13.74 -4.30 -10.88
CA LYS A 257 12.98 -4.22 -9.62
C LYS A 257 12.55 -5.60 -9.13
N MET A 258 12.19 -6.50 -10.03
CA MET A 258 11.88 -7.90 -9.69
C MET A 258 13.07 -8.59 -9.01
N LYS A 259 14.26 -8.46 -9.59
CA LYS A 259 15.50 -8.98 -9.00
C LYS A 259 15.84 -8.28 -7.68
N PHE A 260 15.66 -6.96 -7.60
CA PHE A 260 15.95 -6.17 -6.41
C PHE A 260 15.12 -6.61 -5.20
N TYR A 261 13.80 -6.76 -5.38
CA TYR A 261 12.88 -7.16 -4.31
C TYR A 261 12.86 -8.66 -4.08
N PHE A 262 12.73 -9.47 -5.14
CA PHE A 262 12.39 -10.89 -5.04
C PHE A 262 13.49 -11.84 -5.54
N GLY A 263 14.66 -11.34 -5.92
CA GLY A 263 15.72 -12.16 -6.52
C GLY A 263 16.25 -13.29 -5.62
N SER A 264 16.10 -13.20 -4.29
CA SER A 264 16.43 -14.31 -3.38
C SER A 264 15.40 -15.46 -3.39
N TYR A 265 14.27 -15.28 -4.07
CA TYR A 265 13.13 -16.21 -4.13
C TYR A 265 12.85 -16.73 -5.55
N LEU A 266 13.48 -16.16 -6.58
CA LEU A 266 13.28 -16.51 -7.99
C LEU A 266 14.46 -17.30 -8.53
#